data_AF-A0A535V574-F1
#
_entry.id   AF-A0A535V574-F1
#
_cell.length_a   1.000
_cell.length_b   1.000
_cell.length_c   1.000
_cell.angle_alpha   90.00
_cell.angle_beta   90.00
_cell.angle_gamma   90.00
#
_symmetry.space_group_name_H-M   'P 1'
#
loop_
_entity.id
_entity.type
_entity.pdbx_description
1 polymer ?
#
loop_
_entity_poly.entity_id
_entity_poly.type
_entity_poly.pdbx_seq_one_letter_code
_entity_poly.pdbx_strand_id
1 'polypeptide(L)'
;MQVPRPPAAGHAKVVTELRSVLFSEPILGAARVQPKGYTRAMLAHLLGWAGPIIARRATEPLPPTILYLAVTPVDIRLFSKPAWSDAFEIGRWKRASYRASQDRRRLVLELERLGRVTLITRASAQPVIDLVVGGAAGPAAPM
;
A
#
# COMPACT_ATOMS: atom_id res chain seq x y z
N MET A 1 -4.34 -32.96 1.62
CA MET A 1 -4.31 -32.38 2.98
C MET A 1 -4.09 -30.88 2.88
N GLN A 2 -5.04 -30.07 3.34
CA GLN A 2 -4.94 -28.61 3.23
C GLN A 2 -4.07 -28.12 4.39
N VAL A 3 -2.80 -27.79 4.11
CA VAL A 3 -1.90 -27.21 5.12
C VAL A 3 -2.57 -25.93 5.65
N PRO A 4 -2.85 -25.81 6.96
CA PRO A 4 -3.47 -24.63 7.50
C PRO A 4 -2.56 -23.44 7.23
N ARG A 5 -2.96 -22.57 6.30
CA ARG A 5 -2.23 -21.33 6.03
C ARG A 5 -2.32 -20.47 7.30
N PRO A 6 -1.19 -19.97 7.82
CA PRO A 6 -1.23 -19.06 8.95
C PRO A 6 -2.17 -17.88 8.65
N PRO A 7 -2.95 -17.40 9.63
CA PRO A 7 -3.84 -16.28 9.41
C PRO A 7 -3.01 -15.06 8.97
N ALA A 8 -3.38 -14.49 7.82
CA ALA A 8 -2.73 -13.30 7.30
C ALA A 8 -2.89 -12.14 8.30
N ALA A 9 -1.80 -11.46 8.63
CA ALA A 9 -1.79 -10.32 9.53
C ALA A 9 -2.53 -9.11 8.92
N GLY A 10 -3.16 -8.29 9.78
CA GLY A 10 -3.86 -7.07 9.34
C GLY A 10 -5.36 -7.28 9.10
N HIS A 11 -5.90 -6.72 8.02
CA HIS A 11 -7.34 -6.60 7.82
C HIS A 11 -7.91 -7.81 7.07
N ALA A 12 -8.68 -8.66 7.76
CA ALA A 12 -9.34 -9.83 7.16
C ALA A 12 -10.20 -9.48 5.94
N LYS A 13 -10.92 -8.35 5.96
CA LYS A 13 -11.71 -7.87 4.80
C LYS A 13 -10.83 -7.56 3.58
N VAL A 14 -9.65 -6.98 3.78
CA VAL A 14 -8.71 -6.67 2.68
C VAL A 14 -8.10 -7.95 2.12
N VAL A 15 -7.78 -8.92 2.99
CA VAL A 15 -7.33 -10.25 2.55
C VAL A 15 -8.41 -10.93 1.70
N THR A 16 -9.68 -10.89 2.11
CA THR A 16 -10.79 -11.43 1.33
C THR A 16 -10.99 -10.70 0.00
N GLU A 17 -10.93 -9.37 0.00
CA GLU A 17 -11.04 -8.60 -1.25
C GLU A 17 -9.91 -8.92 -2.22
N LEU A 18 -8.68 -9.05 -1.71
CA LEU A 18 -7.51 -9.38 -2.52
C LEU A 18 -7.45 -10.84 -2.96
N ARG A 19 -8.20 -11.76 -2.34
CA ARG A 19 -8.29 -13.17 -2.80
C ARG A 19 -8.91 -13.32 -4.19
N SER A 20 -9.59 -12.29 -4.70
CA SER A 20 -10.05 -12.23 -6.10
C SER A 20 -8.92 -12.00 -7.11
N VAL A 21 -7.78 -11.46 -6.64
CA VAL A 21 -6.56 -11.29 -7.41
C VAL A 21 -5.67 -12.52 -7.16
N LEU A 22 -5.27 -13.23 -8.21
CA LEU A 22 -4.49 -14.47 -8.09
C LEU A 22 -3.13 -14.21 -7.40
N PHE A 23 -3.00 -14.65 -6.16
CA PHE A 23 -1.70 -14.79 -5.50
C PHE A 23 -1.18 -16.21 -5.70
N SER A 24 0.01 -16.34 -6.29
CA SER A 24 0.74 -17.61 -6.36
C SER A 24 1.27 -18.06 -4.99
N GLU A 25 1.43 -17.11 -4.06
CA GLU A 25 1.98 -17.33 -2.72
C GLU A 25 0.99 -16.94 -1.61
N PRO A 26 1.12 -17.48 -0.39
CA PRO A 26 0.26 -17.09 0.71
C PRO A 26 0.47 -15.61 1.08
N ILE A 27 -0.62 -14.90 1.33
CA ILE A 27 -0.57 -13.54 1.87
C ILE A 27 -0.15 -13.63 3.34
N LEU A 28 0.98 -13.03 3.69
CA LEU A 28 1.47 -12.90 5.07
C LEU A 28 0.75 -11.77 5.80
N GLY A 29 0.41 -10.70 5.09
CA GLY A 29 -0.42 -9.64 5.64
C GLY A 29 -1.00 -8.73 4.58
N ALA A 30 -2.15 -8.12 4.89
CA ALA A 30 -2.76 -7.12 4.02
C ALA A 30 -3.41 -5.99 4.81
N ALA A 31 -3.24 -4.76 4.32
CA ALA A 31 -3.80 -3.58 4.96
C ALA A 31 -4.36 -2.57 3.96
N ARG A 32 -5.42 -1.89 4.40
CA ARG A 32 -5.90 -0.69 3.76
C ARG A 32 -5.02 0.49 4.15
N VAL A 33 -4.47 1.16 3.16
CA VAL A 33 -3.60 2.33 3.30
C VAL A 33 -4.10 3.46 2.41
N GLN A 34 -3.71 4.68 2.73
CA GLN A 34 -4.09 5.87 1.98
C GLN A 34 -2.84 6.58 1.51
N PRO A 35 -2.72 7.00 0.24
CA PRO A 35 -1.62 7.86 -0.16
C PRO A 35 -1.74 9.20 0.56
N LYS A 36 -0.60 9.84 0.83
CA LYS A 36 -0.58 11.22 1.31
C LYS A 36 -1.42 12.10 0.37
N GLY A 37 -2.16 13.05 0.94
CA GLY A 37 -3.06 13.92 0.18
C GLY A 37 -4.46 13.36 -0.09
N TYR A 38 -4.73 12.06 0.13
CA TYR A 38 -6.05 11.43 -0.06
C TYR A 38 -7.20 12.24 0.57
N THR A 39 -7.10 12.57 1.87
CA THR A 39 -8.18 13.27 2.59
C THR A 39 -8.47 14.64 1.99
N ARG A 40 -7.43 15.38 1.58
CA ARG A 40 -7.57 16.69 0.97
C ARG A 40 -8.24 16.59 -0.41
N ALA A 41 -7.83 15.61 -1.22
CA ALA A 41 -8.43 15.37 -2.53
C ALA A 41 -9.89 14.93 -2.43
N MET A 42 -10.20 14.04 -1.49
CA MET A 42 -11.57 13.58 -1.23
C MET A 42 -12.48 14.73 -0.76
N LEU A 43 -12.00 15.58 0.17
CA LEU A 43 -12.74 16.75 0.63
C LEU A 43 -12.98 17.77 -0.50
N ALA A 44 -11.97 18.03 -1.34
CA ALA A 44 -12.14 18.91 -2.50
C ALA A 44 -13.21 18.39 -3.48
N HIS A 45 -13.23 17.08 -3.73
CA HIS A 45 -14.24 16.44 -4.57
C HIS A 45 -15.66 16.55 -3.97
N LEU A 46 -15.80 16.29 -2.66
CA LEU A 46 -17.09 16.38 -1.95
C LEU A 46 -17.63 17.81 -1.88
N LEU A 47 -16.77 18.82 -1.85
CA LEU A 47 -17.15 20.23 -1.82
C LEU A 47 -17.55 20.79 -3.20
N GLY A 48 -17.70 19.93 -4.22
CA GLY A 48 -18.13 20.34 -5.57
C GLY A 48 -17.05 21.08 -6.37
N TRP A 49 -15.83 21.18 -5.83
CA TRP A 49 -14.69 21.73 -6.55
C TRP A 49 -14.16 20.66 -7.51
N ALA A 50 -14.72 20.61 -8.72
CA ALA A 50 -14.12 19.96 -9.88
C ALA A 50 -12.88 20.71 -10.42
N GLY A 51 -12.15 21.41 -9.54
CA GLY A 51 -10.91 22.10 -9.89
C GLY A 51 -9.82 21.10 -10.28
N PRO A 52 -8.88 21.48 -11.15
CA PRO A 52 -7.99 20.54 -11.82
C PRO A 52 -7.19 19.78 -10.78
N ILE A 53 -7.54 18.50 -10.55
CA ILE A 53 -6.76 17.49 -9.82
C ILE A 53 -5.82 18.16 -8.81
N ILE A 54 -6.40 18.85 -7.80
CA ILE A 54 -5.71 19.88 -7.01
C ILE A 54 -4.40 19.28 -6.48
N ALA A 55 -3.33 19.73 -7.13
CA ALA A 55 -1.94 19.34 -6.97
C ALA A 55 -1.68 17.81 -7.05
N ARG A 56 -1.73 17.26 -8.27
CA ARG A 56 -0.63 16.37 -8.72
C ARG A 56 0.67 17.17 -8.55
N ARG A 57 1.30 17.15 -7.37
CA ARG A 57 2.76 17.34 -7.37
C ARG A 57 3.27 16.17 -8.20
N ALA A 58 4.08 16.45 -9.22
CA ALA A 58 4.79 15.43 -9.98
C ALA A 58 5.63 14.49 -9.08
N THR A 59 5.81 14.84 -7.81
CA THR A 59 6.47 14.04 -6.78
C THR A 59 5.58 13.02 -6.06
N GLU A 60 4.25 13.00 -6.24
CA GLU A 60 3.38 11.99 -5.61
C GLU A 60 2.79 11.06 -6.69
N PRO A 61 3.35 9.85 -6.87
CA PRO A 61 3.10 8.99 -8.03
C PRO A 61 1.81 8.16 -7.94
N LEU A 62 1.05 8.25 -6.84
CA LEU A 62 -0.11 7.41 -6.58
C LEU A 62 -1.43 8.16 -6.74
N PRO A 63 -2.49 7.48 -7.25
CA PRO A 63 -3.81 8.08 -7.33
C PRO A 63 -4.35 8.37 -5.92
N PRO A 64 -5.13 9.44 -5.72
CA PRO A 64 -5.73 9.78 -4.43
C PRO A 64 -6.94 8.86 -4.12
N THR A 65 -6.72 7.55 -4.14
CA THR A 65 -7.72 6.51 -3.87
C THR A 65 -7.31 5.67 -2.67
N ILE A 66 -8.23 4.81 -2.22
CA ILE A 66 -7.88 3.78 -1.24
C ILE A 66 -6.95 2.78 -1.91
N LEU A 67 -5.87 2.46 -1.20
CA LEU A 67 -4.88 1.50 -1.65
C LEU A 67 -4.86 0.29 -0.73
N TYR A 68 -4.57 -0.87 -1.30
CA TYR A 68 -4.34 -2.09 -0.56
C TYR A 68 -2.89 -2.51 -0.69
N LEU A 69 -2.23 -2.64 0.45
CA LEU A 69 -0.88 -3.13 0.55
C LEU A 69 -0.93 -4.60 0.97
N ALA A 70 -0.37 -5.46 0.15
CA ALA A 70 -0.25 -6.89 0.42
C ALA A 70 1.22 -7.27 0.55
N VAL A 71 1.50 -8.19 1.47
CA VAL A 71 2.84 -8.73 1.70
C VAL A 71 2.80 -10.24 1.53
N THR A 72 3.71 -10.74 0.72
CA THR A 72 3.96 -12.18 0.52
C THR A 72 5.38 -12.51 1.04
N PRO A 73 5.76 -13.80 1.09
CA PRO A 73 7.13 -14.19 1.42
C PRO A 73 8.19 -13.60 0.47
N VAL A 74 7.85 -13.37 -0.79
CA VAL A 74 8.79 -12.94 -1.84
C VAL A 74 8.69 -11.46 -2.23
N ASP A 75 7.51 -10.85 -2.09
CA ASP A 75 7.25 -9.51 -2.60
C ASP A 75 6.26 -8.71 -1.73
N ILE A 76 6.25 -7.40 -1.96
CA ILE A 76 5.13 -6.53 -1.58
C ILE A 76 4.40 -6.12 -2.85
N ARG A 77 3.08 -5.94 -2.73
CA ARG A 77 2.22 -5.53 -3.84
C ARG A 77 1.30 -4.41 -3.40
N LEU A 78 1.14 -3.43 -4.28
CA LEU A 78 0.24 -2.31 -4.06
C LEU A 78 -0.89 -2.39 -5.08
N PHE A 79 -2.12 -2.34 -4.58
CA PHE A 79 -3.33 -2.36 -5.39
C PHE A 79 -4.11 -1.06 -5.20
N SER A 80 -4.78 -0.64 -6.26
CA SER A 80 -5.82 0.39 -6.18
C SER A 80 -7.18 -0.28 -6.30
N LYS A 81 -8.15 0.15 -5.48
CA LYS A 81 -9.54 -0.24 -5.63
C LYS A 81 -10.45 1.00 -5.65
N PRO A 82 -10.83 1.49 -6.84
CA PRO A 82 -11.96 2.40 -6.99
C PRO A 82 -13.26 1.77 -6.46
N ALA A 83 -14.19 2.59 -5.97
CA ALA A 83 -15.42 2.10 -5.32
C ALA A 83 -16.32 1.21 -6.20
N TRP A 84 -16.16 1.29 -7.53
CA TRP A 84 -17.04 0.66 -8.53
C TRP A 84 -16.29 -0.31 -9.46
N SER A 85 -15.03 -0.66 -9.15
CA SER A 85 -14.25 -1.57 -9.99
C SER A 85 -13.51 -2.61 -9.15
N ASP A 86 -13.06 -3.67 -9.82
CA ASP A 86 -12.16 -4.64 -9.23
C ASP A 86 -10.83 -4.00 -8.83
N ALA A 87 -10.17 -4.62 -7.86
CA ALA A 87 -8.83 -4.20 -7.44
C ALA A 87 -7.83 -4.52 -8.56
N PHE A 88 -7.00 -3.55 -8.94
CA PHE A 88 -5.94 -3.75 -9.91
C PHE A 88 -4.57 -3.49 -9.29
N GLU A 89 -3.56 -4.25 -9.74
CA GLU A 89 -2.18 -4.12 -9.28
C GLU A 89 -1.55 -2.85 -9.85
N ILE A 90 -1.06 -1.96 -8.98
CA ILE A 90 -0.25 -0.80 -9.36
C ILE A 90 1.19 -1.25 -9.61
N GLY A 91 1.68 -2.15 -8.77
CA GLY A 91 3.00 -2.75 -8.94
C GLY A 91 3.34 -3.75 -7.85
N ARG A 92 4.43 -4.46 -8.09
CA ARG A 92 5.04 -5.44 -7.21
C ARG A 92 6.53 -5.15 -7.08
N TRP A 93 7.04 -5.30 -5.87
CA TRP A 93 8.47 -5.12 -5.57
C TRP A 93 8.94 -6.28 -4.73
N LYS A 94 10.05 -6.91 -5.15
CA LYS A 94 10.63 -8.03 -4.42
C LYS A 94 11.12 -7.54 -3.05
N ARG A 95 11.08 -8.40 -2.06
CA ARG A 95 11.80 -8.14 -0.82
C ARG A 95 13.27 -7.86 -1.11
N ALA A 96 13.86 -6.97 -0.33
CA ALA A 96 15.19 -6.39 -0.55
C ALA A 96 15.37 -5.58 -1.85
N SER A 97 14.33 -5.36 -2.67
CA SER A 97 14.42 -4.48 -3.87
C SER A 97 13.82 -3.09 -3.65
N TYR A 98 13.23 -2.83 -2.49
CA TYR A 98 12.65 -1.55 -2.10
C TYR A 98 13.20 -1.11 -0.75
N ARG A 99 13.08 0.19 -0.46
CA ARG A 99 13.35 0.72 0.88
C ARG A 99 12.06 1.11 1.56
N ALA A 100 11.99 0.92 2.86
CA ALA A 100 10.84 1.30 3.66
C ALA A 100 11.30 1.90 4.98
N SER A 101 10.63 2.96 5.40
CA SER A 101 10.78 3.54 6.73
C SER A 101 9.41 3.91 7.29
N GLN A 102 9.27 3.81 8.61
CA GLN A 102 8.06 4.21 9.31
C GLN A 102 8.34 5.45 10.15
N ASP A 103 7.50 6.47 9.99
CA ASP A 103 7.42 7.63 10.86
C ASP A 103 5.99 7.74 11.41
N ARG A 104 5.81 7.39 12.70
CA ARG A 104 4.51 7.36 13.38
C ARG A 104 3.49 6.51 12.60
N ARG A 105 2.48 7.16 12.00
CA ARG A 105 1.41 6.54 11.18
C ARG A 105 1.64 6.72 9.67
N ARG A 106 2.89 6.93 9.27
CA ARG A 106 3.30 7.11 7.89
C ARG A 106 4.32 6.04 7.53
N LEU A 107 4.02 5.28 6.49
CA LEU A 107 4.95 4.37 5.85
C LEU A 107 5.50 5.07 4.60
N VAL A 108 6.80 5.33 4.58
CA VAL A 108 7.50 5.88 3.43
C VAL A 108 8.15 4.71 2.70
N LEU A 109 7.87 4.58 1.41
CA LEU A 109 8.43 3.57 0.53
C LEU A 109 9.24 4.24 -0.57
N GLU A 110 10.43 3.72 -0.85
CA GLU A 110 11.16 4.05 -2.08
C GLU A 110 11.09 2.84 -2.98
N LEU A 111 10.30 2.98 -4.04
CA LEU A 111 9.92 1.91 -4.94
C LEU A 111 10.59 2.16 -6.30
N GLU A 112 11.20 1.13 -6.86
CA GLU A 112 11.71 1.20 -8.23
C GLU A 112 10.55 1.59 -9.18
N ARG A 113 10.83 2.50 -10.13
CA ARG A 113 9.89 3.06 -11.13
C ARG A 113 8.80 4.00 -10.60
N LEU A 114 8.26 3.79 -9.39
CA LEU A 114 7.31 4.72 -8.78
C LEU A 114 8.01 5.85 -8.02
N GLY A 115 9.23 5.65 -7.55
CA GLY A 115 9.95 6.60 -6.72
C GLY A 115 9.44 6.60 -5.28
N ARG A 116 9.55 7.75 -4.61
CA ARG A 116 9.17 7.89 -3.19
C ARG A 116 7.66 8.01 -3.03
N VAL A 117 7.09 7.09 -2.29
CA VAL A 117 5.68 7.00 -1.94
C VAL A 117 5.51 7.21 -0.43
N THR A 118 4.49 7.98 -0.03
CA THR A 118 4.10 8.08 1.38
C THR A 118 2.68 7.55 1.56
N LEU A 119 2.54 6.54 2.41
CA LEU A 119 1.28 5.90 2.77
C LEU A 119 0.92 6.26 4.21
N ILE A 120 -0.27 6.79 4.42
CA ILE A 120 -0.89 6.99 5.73
C ILE A 120 -1.56 5.69 6.15
N THR A 121 -1.25 5.24 7.36
CA THR A 121 -1.69 3.96 7.91
C THR A 121 -2.50 4.15 9.19
N ARG A 122 -3.31 3.15 9.54
CA ARG A 122 -4.01 3.07 10.83
C ARG A 122 -3.25 2.15 11.77
N ALA A 123 -3.49 2.26 13.08
CA ALA A 123 -2.87 1.38 14.08
C ALA A 123 -3.10 -0.12 13.79
N SER A 124 -4.27 -0.47 13.25
CA SER A 124 -4.60 -1.84 12.82
C SER A 124 -3.74 -2.38 11.68
N ALA A 125 -3.01 -1.52 10.97
CA ALA A 125 -2.09 -1.91 9.91
C ALA A 125 -0.66 -2.17 10.42
N GLN A 126 -0.37 -1.94 11.71
CA GLN A 126 0.99 -2.03 12.25
C GLN A 126 1.67 -3.38 11.95
N PRO A 127 1.02 -4.55 12.15
CA PRO A 127 1.66 -5.84 11.82
C PRO A 127 2.06 -5.97 10.35
N VAL A 128 1.29 -5.33 9.44
CA VAL A 128 1.60 -5.34 8.00
C VAL A 128 2.75 -4.40 7.69
N ILE A 129 2.84 -3.26 8.40
CA ILE A 129 3.95 -2.32 8.26
C ILE A 129 5.25 -2.97 8.73
N ASP A 130 5.23 -3.67 9.86
CA ASP A 130 6.40 -4.38 10.38
C ASP A 130 6.92 -5.42 9.38
N LEU A 131 6.02 -6.16 8.72
CA LEU A 131 6.37 -7.10 7.64
C LEU A 131 6.97 -6.40 6.41
N VAL A 132 6.50 -5.20 6.06
CA VAL A 132 7.03 -4.43 4.92
C VAL A 132 8.42 -3.87 5.24
N VAL A 133 8.59 -3.30 6.43
CA VAL A 133 9.88 -2.75 6.88
C VAL A 133 10.91 -3.86 7.05
N GLY A 134 10.53 -4.99 7.66
CA GLY A 134 11.42 -6.15 7.81
C GLY A 134 11.80 -6.82 6.49
N GLY A 135 10.99 -6.65 5.43
CA GLY A 135 11.30 -7.14 4.08
C GLY A 135 12.07 -6.15 3.20
N ALA A 136 12.32 -4.93 3.66
CA ALA A 136 12.97 -3.89 2.89
C ALA A 136 14.50 -4.07 2.86
N ALA A 137 15.15 -3.57 1.80
CA ALA A 137 16.55 -3.21 1.91
C ALA A 137 16.65 -2.05 2.90
N GLY A 138 17.52 -2.15 3.91
CA GLY A 138 17.63 -1.18 5.00
C GLY A 138 17.77 0.29 4.56
N PRO A 139 17.79 1.24 5.51
CA PRO A 139 17.75 2.67 5.18
C PRO A 139 18.89 3.07 4.24
N ALA A 140 18.57 3.87 3.21
CA ALA A 140 19.58 4.66 2.51
C ALA A 140 20.00 5.77 3.47
N ALA A 141 21.28 5.82 3.81
CA ALA A 141 21.83 7.00 4.47
C ALA A 141 21.55 8.23 3.59
N PRO A 142 21.19 9.39 4.19
CA PRO A 142 21.11 10.63 3.43
C PRO A 142 22.50 10.95 2.88
N MET A 143 22.58 11.19 1.56
CA MET A 143 23.66 11.99 0.96
C MET A 143 23.22 13.44 0.94
#